data_AF-A0AAW4NTI0-F1
#
_entry.id   AF-A0AAW4NTI0-F1
#
_cell.length_a   1.000
_cell.length_b   1.000
_cell.length_c   1.000
_cell.angle_alpha   90.00
_cell.angle_beta   90.00
_cell.angle_gamma   90.00
#
_symmetry.space_group_name_H-M   'P 1'
#
loop_
_entity.id
_entity.type
_entity.pdbx_description
1 polymer ?
#
loop_
_entity_poly.entity_id
_entity_poly.type
_entity_poly.pdbx_seq_one_letter_code
_entity_poly.pdbx_strand_id
1 'polypeptide(L)'
;MKTKMKPLQLPKVLKVEGSNCSNYINSHHLQFQFNMYELVKAVDKLKLHLTDELLKTWADCLELETELNKQATATVYTEQMKAFDQQRDDLLTNLFGVVRAQLKSPVAAVREAAKALDKGLGVYAGIQNKAVDAETAEVRGMLKDLERFASEVTALGLAPVTAQLKTVNDEFQKVYNTRQEKAVDQKMPALSEIRPQTDAVFGVVCRYIEASYLFATTDDDRALIERLVDRMNQESDHFKTSHKQSMAQKKPTPKPTPEEENRLKAGFPALEQQMELEGGSLSFTGKTKGTAAKRKYELAITGKTTADGKPKTIWVGVNKDGTLFLVEEKKPKPKAGGGTTEQPNFGIKHKNQP
;
A
#
# COMPACT_ATOMS: atom_id res chain seq x y z
N MET A 1 -3.54 -12.45 -69.06
CA MET A 1 -4.23 -13.26 -68.03
C MET A 1 -3.71 -12.86 -66.66
N LYS A 2 -4.54 -12.35 -65.74
CA LYS A 2 -4.14 -12.15 -64.34
C LYS A 2 -4.44 -13.45 -63.60
N THR A 3 -3.39 -14.19 -63.24
CA THR A 3 -3.49 -15.40 -62.42
C THR A 3 -4.02 -15.01 -61.05
N LYS A 4 -5.28 -15.35 -60.75
CA LYS A 4 -5.82 -15.19 -59.39
C LYS A 4 -5.15 -16.23 -58.50
N MET A 5 -4.26 -15.80 -57.59
CA MET A 5 -3.71 -16.68 -56.57
C MET A 5 -4.84 -17.20 -55.68
N LYS A 6 -4.86 -18.52 -55.47
CA LYS A 6 -5.80 -19.17 -54.55
C LYS A 6 -5.55 -18.66 -53.12
N PRO A 7 -6.60 -18.42 -52.31
CA PRO A 7 -6.42 -18.00 -50.92
C PRO A 7 -5.66 -19.07 -50.12
N LEU A 8 -4.64 -18.63 -49.40
CA LEU A 8 -3.81 -19.47 -48.54
C LEU A 8 -4.63 -19.94 -47.34
N GLN A 9 -4.80 -21.26 -47.20
CA GLN A 9 -5.44 -21.87 -46.04
C GLN A 9 -4.34 -22.37 -45.10
N LEU A 10 -4.18 -21.70 -43.95
CA LEU A 10 -3.24 -22.10 -42.91
C LEU A 10 -4.00 -22.80 -41.77
N PRO A 11 -3.38 -23.78 -41.08
CA PRO A 11 -3.94 -24.33 -39.86
C PRO A 11 -4.18 -23.26 -38.79
N LYS A 12 -5.27 -23.37 -38.03
CA LYS A 12 -5.48 -22.54 -36.84
C LYS A 12 -4.38 -22.83 -35.83
N VAL A 13 -3.82 -21.78 -35.26
CA VAL A 13 -2.83 -21.84 -34.17
C VAL A 13 -3.38 -21.03 -33.00
N LEU A 14 -3.10 -21.49 -31.78
CA LEU A 14 -3.40 -20.73 -30.58
C LEU A 14 -2.14 -20.04 -30.05
N LYS A 15 -2.35 -18.96 -29.31
CA LYS A 15 -1.28 -18.23 -28.65
C LYS A 15 -1.73 -17.75 -27.28
N VAL A 16 -0.91 -18.02 -26.28
CA VAL A 16 -1.02 -17.40 -24.97
C VAL A 16 -0.33 -16.04 -25.06
N GLU A 17 -1.13 -14.99 -24.96
CA GLU A 17 -0.65 -13.62 -25.07
C GLU A 17 0.17 -13.23 -23.84
N GLY A 18 1.37 -12.68 -24.09
CA GLY A 18 2.29 -12.30 -23.02
C GLY A 18 1.70 -11.19 -22.15
N SER A 19 1.79 -11.34 -20.82
CA SER A 19 1.29 -10.36 -19.85
C SER A 19 2.26 -9.21 -19.55
N ASN A 20 3.55 -9.34 -19.93
CA ASN A 20 4.65 -8.52 -19.42
C ASN A 20 4.80 -8.60 -17.89
N CYS A 21 4.44 -9.75 -17.30
CA CYS A 21 4.44 -9.97 -15.86
C CYS A 21 5.80 -9.75 -15.18
N SER A 22 6.91 -9.88 -15.90
CA SER A 22 8.25 -9.54 -15.37
C SER A 22 8.34 -8.11 -14.82
N ASN A 23 7.56 -7.16 -15.35
CA ASN A 23 7.51 -5.77 -14.89
C ASN A 23 6.58 -5.54 -13.68
N TYR A 24 5.86 -6.56 -13.24
CA TYR A 24 4.96 -6.44 -12.10
C TYR A 24 5.76 -6.34 -10.79
N ILE A 25 5.16 -5.67 -9.81
CA ILE A 25 5.65 -5.72 -8.42
C ILE A 25 5.47 -7.14 -7.88
N ASN A 26 6.27 -7.54 -6.89
CA ASN A 26 6.35 -8.93 -6.41
C ASN A 26 4.99 -9.56 -6.12
N SER A 27 4.11 -8.89 -5.37
CA SER A 27 2.76 -9.41 -5.07
C SER A 27 1.87 -9.56 -6.31
N HIS A 28 1.95 -8.62 -7.26
CA HIS A 28 1.14 -8.65 -8.49
C HIS A 28 1.67 -9.69 -9.49
N HIS A 29 2.99 -9.93 -9.49
CA HIS A 29 3.62 -11.01 -10.25
C HIS A 29 3.24 -12.39 -9.68
N LEU A 30 3.38 -12.57 -8.36
CA LEU A 30 3.05 -13.81 -7.67
C LEU A 30 1.57 -14.20 -7.89
N GLN A 31 0.64 -13.26 -7.69
CA GLN A 31 -0.79 -13.53 -7.88
C GLN A 31 -1.11 -13.89 -9.34
N PHE A 32 -0.46 -13.22 -10.31
CA PHE A 32 -0.61 -13.56 -11.72
C PHE A 32 -0.17 -15.01 -11.99
N GLN A 33 1.02 -15.39 -11.50
CA GLN A 33 1.58 -16.73 -11.70
C GLN A 33 0.71 -17.80 -11.01
N PHE A 34 0.19 -17.55 -9.81
CA PHE A 34 -0.78 -18.45 -9.15
C PHE A 34 -2.06 -18.66 -9.97
N ASN A 35 -2.66 -17.58 -10.48
CA ASN A 35 -3.88 -17.68 -11.28
C ASN A 35 -3.64 -18.50 -12.55
N MET A 36 -2.50 -18.28 -13.23
CA MET A 36 -2.11 -19.07 -14.40
C MET A 36 -1.91 -20.55 -14.06
N TYR A 37 -1.22 -20.84 -12.94
CA TYR A 37 -0.99 -22.20 -12.49
C TYR A 37 -2.30 -22.93 -12.20
N GLU A 38 -3.25 -22.31 -11.49
CA GLU A 38 -4.54 -22.92 -11.16
C GLU A 38 -5.41 -23.16 -12.41
N LEU A 39 -5.38 -22.24 -13.39
CA LEU A 39 -6.06 -22.45 -14.68
C LEU A 39 -5.53 -23.68 -15.41
N VAL A 40 -4.21 -23.84 -15.45
CA VAL A 40 -3.55 -24.97 -16.14
C VAL A 40 -3.77 -26.28 -15.38
N LYS A 41 -3.60 -26.28 -14.06
CA LYS A 41 -3.76 -27.45 -13.19
C LYS A 41 -5.19 -28.01 -13.20
N ALA A 42 -6.19 -27.17 -13.45
CA ALA A 42 -7.58 -27.61 -13.57
C ALA A 42 -7.87 -28.43 -14.84
N VAL A 43 -6.97 -28.42 -15.81
CA VAL A 43 -7.08 -29.23 -17.05
C VAL A 43 -6.24 -30.48 -16.91
N ASP A 44 -6.72 -31.59 -17.47
CA ASP A 44 -5.96 -32.84 -17.50
C ASP A 44 -4.59 -32.61 -18.18
N LYS A 45 -3.53 -32.73 -17.40
CA LYS A 45 -2.14 -32.51 -17.81
C LYS A 45 -1.75 -33.34 -19.04
N LEU A 46 -2.32 -34.54 -19.21
CA LEU A 46 -2.00 -35.42 -20.34
C LEU A 46 -2.50 -34.82 -21.66
N LYS A 47 -3.64 -34.13 -21.65
CA LYS A 47 -4.18 -33.40 -22.81
C LYS A 47 -3.33 -32.19 -23.18
N LEU A 48 -2.56 -31.67 -22.22
CA LEU A 48 -1.64 -30.55 -22.40
C LEU A 48 -0.18 -31.00 -22.59
N HIS A 49 0.07 -32.31 -22.65
CA HIS A 49 1.41 -32.91 -22.72
C HIS A 49 2.34 -32.43 -21.59
N LEU A 50 1.80 -32.03 -20.45
CA LEU A 50 2.55 -31.57 -19.29
C LEU A 50 2.95 -32.74 -18.39
N THR A 51 4.17 -32.67 -17.85
CA THR A 51 4.66 -33.65 -16.87
C THR A 51 4.32 -33.22 -15.45
N ASP A 52 4.21 -34.21 -14.56
CA ASP A 52 4.11 -33.95 -13.11
C ASP A 52 5.30 -33.16 -12.59
N GLU A 53 6.50 -33.47 -13.09
CA GLU A 53 7.73 -32.77 -12.73
C GLU A 53 7.65 -31.28 -13.08
N LEU A 54 7.21 -30.92 -14.29
CA LEU A 54 7.11 -29.51 -14.70
C LEU A 54 6.07 -28.74 -13.88
N LEU A 55 4.90 -29.33 -13.62
CA LEU A 55 3.89 -28.72 -12.76
C LEU A 55 4.37 -28.61 -11.31
N LYS A 56 5.14 -29.58 -10.83
CA LYS A 56 5.76 -29.52 -9.51
C LYS A 56 6.81 -28.41 -9.44
N THR A 57 7.70 -28.29 -10.43
CA THR A 57 8.70 -27.21 -10.48
C THR A 57 8.03 -25.84 -10.43
N TRP A 58 6.93 -25.64 -11.18
CA TRP A 58 6.21 -24.37 -11.13
C TRP A 58 5.61 -24.09 -9.75
N ALA A 59 5.01 -25.11 -9.13
CA ALA A 59 4.44 -25.00 -7.78
C ALA A 59 5.51 -24.69 -6.72
N ASP A 60 6.67 -25.36 -6.79
CA ASP A 60 7.79 -25.14 -5.87
C ASP A 60 8.34 -23.72 -6.02
N CYS A 61 8.43 -23.18 -7.25
CA CYS A 61 8.77 -21.78 -7.49
C CYS A 61 7.74 -20.81 -6.87
N LEU A 62 6.45 -21.09 -7.02
CA LEU A 62 5.37 -20.27 -6.43
C LEU A 62 5.39 -20.27 -4.90
N GLU A 63 5.65 -21.42 -4.28
CA GLU A 63 5.79 -21.54 -2.83
C GLU A 63 7.00 -20.72 -2.34
N LEU A 64 8.12 -20.83 -3.05
CA LEU A 64 9.33 -20.08 -2.73
C LEU A 64 9.12 -18.56 -2.88
N GLU A 65 8.49 -18.11 -3.96
CA GLU A 65 8.13 -16.70 -4.13
C GLU A 65 7.13 -16.22 -3.08
N THR A 66 6.20 -17.07 -2.64
CA THR A 66 5.25 -16.76 -1.57
C THR A 66 5.98 -16.46 -0.28
N GLU A 67 6.91 -17.33 0.11
CA GLU A 67 7.68 -17.15 1.33
C GLU A 67 8.58 -15.92 1.26
N LEU A 68 9.26 -15.72 0.14
CA LEU A 68 10.10 -14.55 -0.06
C LEU A 68 9.31 -13.23 -0.15
N ASN A 69 8.09 -13.23 -0.69
CA ASN A 69 7.23 -12.05 -0.71
C ASN A 69 6.74 -11.68 0.71
N LYS A 70 6.55 -12.67 1.60
CA LYS A 70 6.35 -12.41 3.03
C LYS A 70 7.59 -11.77 3.66
N GLN A 71 8.79 -12.22 3.30
CA GLN A 71 10.05 -11.61 3.79
C GLN A 71 10.27 -10.19 3.24
N ALA A 72 9.89 -9.88 2.01
CA ALA A 72 9.91 -8.51 1.50
C ALA A 72 8.98 -7.57 2.31
N THR A 73 7.91 -8.12 2.89
CA THR A 73 7.05 -7.41 3.86
C THR A 73 7.75 -7.22 5.22
N ALA A 74 8.86 -7.90 5.51
CA ALA A 74 9.67 -7.64 6.71
C ALA A 74 10.28 -6.23 6.75
N THR A 75 10.47 -5.57 5.60
CA THR A 75 10.77 -4.12 5.56
C THR A 75 9.60 -3.31 6.12
N VAL A 76 8.35 -3.69 5.80
CA VAL A 76 7.14 -3.06 6.37
C VAL A 76 7.06 -3.30 7.88
N TYR A 77 7.35 -4.52 8.36
CA TYR A 77 7.39 -4.78 9.80
C TYR A 77 8.49 -3.99 10.49
N THR A 78 9.64 -3.79 9.85
CA THR A 78 10.74 -2.96 10.40
C THR A 78 10.32 -1.50 10.50
N GLU A 79 9.64 -0.95 9.49
CA GLU A 79 9.09 0.41 9.52
C GLU A 79 7.98 0.57 10.57
N GLN A 80 7.08 -0.40 10.69
CA GLN A 80 6.01 -0.42 11.70
C GLN A 80 6.59 -0.51 13.12
N MET A 81 7.57 -1.39 13.34
CA MET A 81 8.28 -1.47 14.62
C MET A 81 8.90 -0.12 14.98
N LYS A 82 9.61 0.52 14.05
CA LYS A 82 10.21 1.85 14.28
C LYS A 82 9.16 2.92 14.60
N ALA A 83 8.00 2.87 13.94
CA ALA A 83 6.92 3.83 14.18
C ALA A 83 6.25 3.63 15.56
N PHE A 84 6.10 2.38 16.02
CA PHE A 84 5.59 2.10 17.36
C PHE A 84 6.61 2.41 18.44
N ASP A 85 7.89 2.11 18.21
CA ASP A 85 9.01 2.45 19.08
C ASP A 85 9.04 3.96 19.35
N GLN A 86 9.02 4.77 18.29
CA GLN A 86 8.96 6.23 18.41
C GLN A 86 7.73 6.71 19.19
N GLN A 87 6.56 6.08 19.01
CA GLN A 87 5.36 6.43 19.76
C GLN A 87 5.50 6.09 21.25
N ARG A 88 6.13 4.96 21.60
CA ARG A 88 6.42 4.64 23.01
C ARG A 88 7.36 5.68 23.61
N ASP A 89 8.42 6.05 22.90
CA ASP A 89 9.38 7.06 23.34
C ASP A 89 8.73 8.41 23.62
N ASP A 90 7.85 8.85 22.71
CA ASP A 90 7.11 10.11 22.84
C ASP A 90 6.17 10.07 24.07
N LEU A 91 5.46 8.96 24.27
CA LEU A 91 4.55 8.77 25.40
C LEU A 91 5.30 8.71 26.74
N LEU A 92 6.42 8.00 26.79
CA LEU A 92 7.30 7.92 27.96
C LEU A 92 7.88 9.30 28.28
N THR A 93 8.38 10.01 27.27
CA THR A 93 8.92 11.36 27.41
C THR A 93 7.87 12.33 27.93
N ASN A 94 6.63 12.25 27.42
CA ASN A 94 5.52 13.03 27.91
C ASN A 94 5.19 12.71 29.37
N LEU A 95 5.02 11.43 29.72
CA LEU A 95 4.64 10.99 31.07
C LEU A 95 5.65 11.50 32.10
N PHE A 96 6.95 11.24 31.90
CA PHE A 96 7.99 11.71 32.82
C PHE A 96 8.16 13.23 32.79
N GLY A 97 7.92 13.87 31.64
CA GLY A 97 7.92 15.33 31.51
C GLY A 97 6.84 15.99 32.36
N VAL A 98 5.61 15.47 32.30
CA VAL A 98 4.46 15.95 33.09
C VAL A 98 4.73 15.76 34.58
N VAL A 99 5.16 14.57 35.01
CA VAL A 99 5.50 14.32 36.42
C VAL A 99 6.53 15.34 36.92
N ARG A 100 7.63 15.52 36.18
CA ARG A 100 8.71 16.45 36.55
C ARG A 100 8.22 17.90 36.63
N ALA A 101 7.40 18.35 35.68
CA ALA A 101 6.86 19.70 35.68
C ALA A 101 5.93 19.94 36.88
N GLN A 102 5.07 18.97 37.20
CA GLN A 102 4.07 19.08 38.27
C GLN A 102 4.68 19.03 39.68
N LEU A 103 5.94 18.63 39.85
CA LEU A 103 6.69 18.81 41.11
C LEU A 103 6.76 20.28 41.56
N LYS A 104 6.62 21.24 40.63
CA LYS A 104 6.62 22.69 40.89
C LYS A 104 5.21 23.31 40.86
N SER A 105 4.17 22.49 40.79
CA SER A 105 2.79 22.98 40.71
C SER A 105 2.44 23.85 41.93
N PRO A 106 1.73 24.98 41.74
CA PRO A 106 1.22 25.79 42.85
C PRO A 106 0.06 25.07 43.58
N VAL A 107 -0.60 24.12 42.94
CA VAL A 107 -1.70 23.34 43.52
C VAL A 107 -1.13 22.20 44.36
N ALA A 108 -1.33 22.25 45.68
CA ALA A 108 -0.73 21.30 46.63
C ALA A 108 -1.04 19.83 46.30
N ALA A 109 -2.30 19.50 46.00
CA ALA A 109 -2.71 18.14 45.67
C ALA A 109 -1.99 17.59 44.41
N VAL A 110 -1.87 18.41 43.37
CA VAL A 110 -1.16 18.04 42.14
C VAL A 110 0.33 17.84 42.40
N ARG A 111 0.94 18.71 43.22
CA ARG A 111 2.35 18.60 43.60
C ARG A 111 2.65 17.35 44.42
N GLU A 112 1.79 16.98 45.36
CA GLU A 112 1.99 15.76 46.16
C GLU A 112 1.78 14.49 45.32
N ALA A 113 0.78 14.47 44.42
CA ALA A 113 0.61 13.39 43.45
C ALA A 113 1.84 13.22 42.53
N ALA A 114 2.42 14.34 42.07
CA ALA A 114 3.64 14.31 41.28
C ALA A 114 4.84 13.76 42.06
N LYS A 115 5.01 14.12 43.34
CA LYS A 115 6.08 13.57 44.19
C LYS A 115 5.95 12.06 44.41
N ALA A 116 4.73 11.57 44.59
CA ALA A 116 4.47 10.14 44.75
C ALA A 116 4.84 9.36 43.47
N LEU A 117 4.44 9.87 42.30
CA LEU A 117 4.80 9.28 41.00
C LEU A 117 6.30 9.38 40.71
N ASP A 118 6.94 10.51 40.96
CA ASP A 118 8.39 10.69 40.74
C ASP A 118 9.21 9.69 41.56
N LYS A 119 8.86 9.50 42.83
CA LYS A 119 9.49 8.49 43.70
C LYS A 119 9.19 7.06 43.24
N GLY A 120 7.93 6.76 42.90
CA GLY A 120 7.50 5.43 42.51
C GLY A 120 8.06 4.97 41.16
N LEU A 121 8.28 5.89 40.24
CA LEU A 121 8.70 5.60 38.87
C LEU A 121 10.19 5.88 38.62
N GLY A 122 10.96 6.32 39.62
CA GLY A 122 12.37 6.66 39.46
C GLY A 122 13.23 5.51 38.89
N VAL A 123 12.87 4.25 39.16
CA VAL A 123 13.54 3.05 38.62
C VAL A 123 13.36 2.88 37.11
N TYR A 124 12.34 3.53 36.54
CA TYR A 124 11.95 3.49 35.14
C TYR A 124 12.46 4.72 34.36
N ALA A 125 13.28 5.57 34.99
CA ALA A 125 13.82 6.75 34.34
C ALA A 125 14.70 6.37 33.14
N GLY A 126 14.37 6.89 31.95
CA GLY A 126 15.16 6.71 30.74
C GLY A 126 14.89 5.40 29.98
N ILE A 127 13.79 4.69 30.25
CA ILE A 127 13.36 3.49 29.51
C ILE A 127 13.44 3.67 28.00
N GLN A 128 13.02 4.84 27.48
CA GLN A 128 12.98 5.15 26.05
C GLN A 128 14.35 5.12 25.34
N ASN A 129 15.45 5.02 26.08
CA ASN A 129 16.79 4.92 25.50
C ASN A 129 17.35 3.48 25.53
N LYS A 130 16.56 2.52 26.02
CA LYS A 130 16.98 1.12 26.15
C LYS A 130 16.75 0.37 24.85
N ALA A 131 17.38 -0.81 24.73
CA ALA A 131 17.08 -1.71 23.64
C ALA A 131 15.60 -2.12 23.66
N VAL A 132 15.00 -2.27 22.48
CA VAL A 132 13.55 -2.49 22.31
C VAL A 132 12.96 -3.63 23.13
N ASP A 133 13.72 -4.71 23.37
CA ASP A 133 13.29 -5.84 24.17
C ASP A 133 13.25 -5.50 25.67
N ALA A 134 14.27 -4.79 26.15
CA ALA A 134 14.34 -4.29 27.52
C ALA A 134 13.28 -3.21 27.77
N GLU A 135 13.11 -2.28 26.82
CA GLU A 135 12.07 -1.26 26.87
C GLU A 135 10.68 -1.89 26.98
N THR A 136 10.37 -2.88 26.14
CA THR A 136 9.07 -3.58 26.15
C THR A 136 8.77 -4.23 27.51
N ALA A 137 9.77 -4.88 28.12
CA ALA A 137 9.63 -5.51 29.42
C ALA A 137 9.42 -4.48 30.54
N GLU A 138 10.19 -3.39 30.52
CA GLU A 138 10.11 -2.34 31.53
C GLU A 138 8.84 -1.49 31.40
N VAL A 139 8.33 -1.24 30.18
CA VAL A 139 7.02 -0.60 29.98
C VAL A 139 5.90 -1.44 30.62
N ARG A 140 5.94 -2.77 30.48
CA ARG A 140 4.96 -3.65 31.16
C ARG A 140 5.07 -3.56 32.69
N GLY A 141 6.29 -3.58 33.22
CA GLY A 141 6.55 -3.42 34.65
C GLY A 141 6.04 -2.08 35.18
N MET A 142 6.37 -1.00 34.49
CA MET A 142 5.95 0.35 34.84
C MET A 142 4.43 0.52 34.79
N LEU A 143 3.77 0.05 33.73
CA LEU A 143 2.31 0.07 33.62
C LEU A 143 1.65 -0.73 34.75
N LYS A 144 2.27 -1.84 35.19
CA LYS A 144 1.77 -2.62 36.32
C LYS A 144 1.93 -1.88 37.64
N ASP A 145 3.06 -1.23 37.87
CA ASP A 145 3.28 -0.45 39.09
C ASP A 145 2.40 0.80 39.16
N LEU A 146 2.11 1.43 38.00
CA LEU A 146 1.19 2.57 37.89
C LEU A 146 -0.23 2.25 38.37
N GLU A 147 -0.66 0.99 38.37
CA GLU A 147 -1.95 0.59 38.96
C GLU A 147 -2.05 0.94 40.46
N ARG A 148 -0.91 0.98 41.17
CA ARG A 148 -0.85 1.35 42.59
C ARG A 148 -0.94 2.87 42.81
N PHE A 149 -0.84 3.66 41.74
CA PHE A 149 -0.86 5.13 41.75
C PHE A 149 -2.04 5.69 40.93
N ALA A 150 -3.15 4.96 40.86
CA ALA A 150 -4.29 5.31 40.01
C ALA A 150 -4.86 6.71 40.30
N SER A 151 -4.92 7.10 41.58
CA SER A 151 -5.36 8.42 42.03
C SER A 151 -4.44 9.53 41.51
N GLU A 152 -3.14 9.33 41.59
CA GLU A 152 -2.10 10.26 41.20
C GLU A 152 -2.04 10.41 39.68
N VAL A 153 -2.13 9.30 38.95
CA VAL A 153 -2.24 9.27 37.48
C VAL A 153 -3.45 10.07 37.03
N THR A 154 -4.58 9.94 37.73
CA THR A 154 -5.79 10.72 37.44
C THR A 154 -5.60 12.20 37.76
N ALA A 155 -5.01 12.52 38.92
CA ALA A 155 -4.77 13.90 39.35
C ALA A 155 -3.85 14.68 38.40
N LEU A 156 -2.91 13.99 37.73
CA LEU A 156 -2.01 14.59 36.74
C LEU A 156 -2.54 14.51 35.30
N GLY A 157 -3.73 13.94 35.07
CA GLY A 157 -4.30 13.78 33.74
C GLY A 157 -3.57 12.79 32.84
N LEU A 158 -2.84 11.83 33.44
CA LEU A 158 -1.98 10.88 32.71
C LEU A 158 -2.71 9.60 32.28
N ALA A 159 -3.96 9.40 32.69
CA ALA A 159 -4.74 8.20 32.34
C ALA A 159 -4.84 7.93 30.82
N PRO A 160 -5.04 8.93 29.93
CA PRO A 160 -5.02 8.70 28.49
C PRO A 160 -3.63 8.27 27.97
N VAL A 161 -2.56 8.82 28.56
CA VAL A 161 -1.17 8.52 28.18
C VAL A 161 -0.81 7.08 28.56
N THR A 162 -1.17 6.65 29.77
CA THR A 162 -0.90 5.27 30.22
C THR A 162 -1.69 4.24 29.43
N ALA A 163 -2.95 4.53 29.10
CA ALA A 163 -3.77 3.69 28.24
C ALA A 163 -3.19 3.56 26.83
N GLN A 164 -2.77 4.68 26.22
CA GLN A 164 -2.16 4.67 24.89
C GLN A 164 -0.82 3.94 24.89
N LEU A 165 0.01 4.14 25.93
CA LEU A 165 1.30 3.46 26.06
C LEU A 165 1.12 1.94 26.13
N LYS A 166 0.09 1.47 26.86
CA LYS A 166 -0.27 0.04 26.89
C LYS A 166 -0.62 -0.47 25.49
N THR A 167 -1.51 0.22 24.79
CA THR A 167 -1.94 -0.15 23.43
C THR A 167 -0.76 -0.25 22.47
N VAL A 168 0.07 0.79 22.40
CA VAL A 168 1.22 0.84 21.50
C VAL A 168 2.25 -0.24 21.84
N ASN A 169 2.49 -0.51 23.12
CA ASN A 169 3.42 -1.57 23.52
C ASN A 169 2.92 -2.98 23.17
N ASP A 170 1.61 -3.22 23.28
CA ASP A 170 0.99 -4.49 22.88
C ASP A 170 1.01 -4.65 21.35
N GLU A 171 0.80 -3.57 20.58
CA GLU A 171 0.92 -3.57 19.12
C GLU A 171 2.36 -3.79 18.64
N PHE A 172 3.33 -3.13 19.27
CA PHE A 172 4.77 -3.37 19.02
C PHE A 172 5.12 -4.85 19.18
N GLN A 173 4.72 -5.46 20.32
CA GLN A 173 5.05 -6.88 20.58
C GLN A 173 4.43 -7.82 19.54
N LYS A 174 3.20 -7.55 19.09
CA LYS A 174 2.55 -8.36 18.04
C LYS A 174 3.38 -8.34 16.75
N VAL A 175 3.77 -7.14 16.29
CA VAL A 175 4.59 -6.99 15.08
C VAL A 175 5.97 -7.64 15.26
N TYR A 176 6.59 -7.46 16.42
CA TYR A 176 7.88 -8.09 16.75
C TYR A 176 7.82 -9.61 16.63
N ASN A 177 6.80 -10.25 17.21
CA ASN A 177 6.64 -11.71 17.18
C ASN A 177 6.38 -12.21 15.75
N THR A 178 5.49 -11.55 14.99
CA THR A 178 5.24 -11.89 13.59
C THR A 178 6.50 -11.77 12.73
N ARG A 179 7.38 -10.80 13.02
CA ARG A 179 8.67 -10.68 12.33
C ARG A 179 9.62 -11.82 12.70
N GLN A 180 9.72 -12.19 13.97
CA GLN A 180 10.59 -13.28 14.44
C GLN A 180 10.18 -14.63 13.86
N GLU A 181 8.89 -14.96 13.88
CA GLU A 181 8.36 -16.19 13.25
C GLU A 181 8.76 -16.29 11.77
N LYS A 182 8.78 -15.16 11.05
CA LYS A 182 9.16 -15.08 9.64
C LYS A 182 10.68 -15.01 9.38
N ALA A 183 11.48 -14.68 10.38
CA ALA A 183 12.92 -14.51 10.25
C ALA A 183 13.73 -15.80 10.49
N VAL A 184 13.11 -16.84 11.07
CA VAL A 184 13.77 -18.12 11.38
C VAL A 184 14.12 -18.91 10.11
N ASP A 185 13.56 -18.58 8.95
CA ASP A 185 13.85 -19.21 7.64
C ASP A 185 15.03 -18.55 6.90
N GLN A 186 16.25 -18.65 7.43
CA GLN A 186 17.44 -18.02 6.84
C GLN A 186 18.34 -18.99 6.07
N LYS A 187 18.03 -19.14 4.77
CA LYS A 187 18.97 -19.32 3.63
C LYS A 187 18.24 -19.25 2.28
N MET A 188 17.18 -18.44 2.18
CA MET A 188 16.35 -18.40 0.98
C MET A 188 16.95 -17.45 -0.07
N PRO A 189 16.94 -17.80 -1.37
CA PRO A 189 17.45 -16.98 -2.46
C PRO A 189 16.63 -15.69 -2.65
N ALA A 190 17.13 -14.70 -3.39
CA ALA A 190 16.40 -13.45 -3.57
C ALA A 190 15.25 -13.58 -4.59
N LEU A 191 14.17 -12.78 -4.43
CA LEU A 191 13.07 -12.74 -5.43
C LEU A 191 13.55 -12.39 -6.84
N SER A 192 14.63 -11.61 -6.96
CA SER A 192 15.25 -11.29 -8.27
C SER A 192 15.85 -12.50 -8.98
N GLU A 193 16.16 -13.58 -8.25
CA GLU A 193 16.70 -14.83 -8.78
C GLU A 193 15.60 -15.86 -9.06
N ILE A 194 14.53 -15.86 -8.26
CA ILE A 194 13.43 -16.82 -8.38
C ILE A 194 12.40 -16.41 -9.42
N ARG A 195 12.01 -15.13 -9.49
CA ARG A 195 11.01 -14.66 -10.47
C ARG A 195 11.35 -15.00 -11.92
N PRO A 196 12.62 -14.86 -12.39
CA PRO A 196 12.99 -15.30 -13.74
C PRO A 196 12.83 -16.80 -13.95
N GLN A 197 13.02 -17.63 -12.92
CA GLN A 197 12.83 -19.08 -13.01
C GLN A 197 11.34 -19.41 -13.15
N THR A 198 10.48 -18.79 -12.34
CA THR A 198 9.02 -18.92 -12.46
C THR A 198 8.53 -18.48 -13.84
N ASP A 199 9.02 -17.34 -14.34
CA ASP A 199 8.69 -16.85 -15.69
C ASP A 199 9.15 -17.82 -16.78
N ALA A 200 10.34 -18.43 -16.63
CA ALA A 200 10.85 -19.42 -17.57
C ALA A 200 9.98 -20.70 -17.58
N VAL A 201 9.63 -21.22 -16.41
CA VAL A 201 8.76 -22.40 -16.27
C VAL A 201 7.38 -22.11 -16.87
N PHE A 202 6.77 -20.98 -16.53
CA PHE A 202 5.50 -20.54 -17.12
C PHE A 202 5.59 -20.44 -18.66
N GLY A 203 6.68 -19.88 -19.19
CA GLY A 203 6.91 -19.79 -20.63
C GLY A 203 7.02 -21.16 -21.32
N VAL A 204 7.64 -22.16 -20.66
CA VAL A 204 7.65 -23.55 -21.15
C VAL A 204 6.24 -24.12 -21.17
N VAL A 205 5.48 -23.97 -20.07
CA VAL A 205 4.10 -24.45 -19.98
C VAL A 205 3.22 -23.84 -21.08
N CYS A 206 3.34 -22.54 -21.36
CA CYS A 206 2.61 -21.90 -22.45
C CYS A 206 2.90 -22.56 -23.82
N ARG A 207 4.17 -22.86 -24.11
CA ARG A 207 4.55 -23.53 -25.36
C ARG A 207 3.95 -24.95 -25.46
N TYR A 208 3.91 -25.69 -24.35
CA TYR A 208 3.27 -27.00 -24.32
C TYR A 208 1.76 -26.92 -24.60
N ILE A 209 1.08 -25.93 -24.03
CA ILE A 209 -0.36 -25.70 -24.26
C ILE A 209 -0.62 -25.34 -25.73
N GLU A 210 0.14 -24.40 -26.28
CA GLU A 210 0.04 -23.98 -27.68
C GLU A 210 0.31 -25.16 -28.64
N ALA A 211 1.33 -25.97 -28.36
CA ALA A 211 1.66 -27.16 -29.15
C ALA A 211 0.59 -28.25 -29.02
N SER A 212 0.03 -28.46 -27.82
CA SER A 212 -1.00 -29.47 -27.58
C SER A 212 -2.24 -29.27 -28.42
N TYR A 213 -2.59 -28.02 -28.75
CA TYR A 213 -3.67 -27.72 -29.68
C TYR A 213 -3.43 -28.34 -31.07
N LEU A 214 -2.18 -28.30 -31.55
CA LEU A 214 -1.80 -28.84 -32.85
C LEU A 214 -1.77 -30.37 -32.85
N PHE A 215 -1.46 -30.98 -31.72
CA PHE A 215 -1.41 -32.44 -31.55
C PHE A 215 -2.74 -33.06 -31.13
N ALA A 216 -3.73 -32.25 -30.73
CA ALA A 216 -5.04 -32.74 -30.36
C ALA A 216 -5.71 -33.48 -31.53
N THR A 217 -6.08 -34.74 -31.27
CA THR A 217 -6.67 -35.64 -32.28
C THR A 217 -8.20 -35.54 -32.33
N THR A 218 -8.82 -34.98 -31.29
CA THR A 218 -10.28 -34.81 -31.17
C THR A 218 -10.69 -33.34 -31.14
N ASP A 219 -11.90 -33.03 -31.62
CA ASP A 219 -12.44 -31.67 -31.54
C ASP A 219 -12.76 -31.25 -30.10
N ASP A 220 -13.11 -32.20 -29.23
CA ASP A 220 -13.34 -31.93 -27.81
C ASP A 220 -12.07 -31.48 -27.08
N ASP A 221 -10.93 -32.11 -27.38
CA ASP A 221 -9.63 -31.71 -26.82
C ASP A 221 -9.19 -30.35 -27.37
N ARG A 222 -9.39 -30.09 -28.68
CA ARG A 222 -9.14 -28.76 -29.27
C ARG A 222 -9.98 -27.69 -28.58
N ALA A 223 -11.28 -27.93 -28.42
CA ALA A 223 -12.19 -26.99 -27.76
C ALA A 223 -11.84 -26.76 -26.28
N LEU A 224 -11.36 -27.79 -25.58
CA LEU A 224 -10.87 -27.68 -24.21
C LEU A 224 -9.65 -26.76 -24.12
N ILE A 225 -8.67 -26.96 -25.01
CA ILE A 225 -7.43 -26.18 -25.04
C ILE A 225 -7.72 -24.72 -25.47
N GLU A 226 -8.62 -24.51 -26.43
CA GLU A 226 -9.10 -23.16 -26.81
C GLU A 226 -9.66 -22.40 -25.61
N ARG A 227 -10.57 -23.04 -24.85
CA ARG A 227 -11.15 -22.43 -23.64
C ARG A 227 -10.10 -22.13 -22.58
N LEU A 228 -9.06 -22.96 -22.44
CA LEU A 228 -7.97 -22.71 -21.51
C LEU A 228 -7.18 -21.46 -21.95
N VAL A 229 -6.76 -21.40 -23.22
CA VAL A 229 -6.01 -20.26 -23.77
C VAL A 229 -6.81 -18.96 -23.66
N ASP A 230 -8.11 -18.99 -23.95
CA ASP A 230 -8.99 -17.83 -23.80
C ASP A 230 -9.03 -17.32 -22.36
N ARG A 231 -9.13 -18.22 -21.37
CA ARG A 231 -9.11 -17.84 -19.95
C ARG A 231 -7.75 -17.28 -19.51
N MET A 232 -6.66 -17.89 -19.97
CA MET A 232 -5.31 -17.36 -19.70
C MET A 232 -5.13 -15.97 -20.31
N ASN A 233 -5.63 -15.74 -21.53
CA ASN A 233 -5.56 -14.43 -22.17
C ASN A 233 -6.40 -13.38 -21.44
N GLN A 234 -7.59 -13.76 -20.96
CA GLN A 234 -8.43 -12.89 -20.12
C GLN A 234 -7.73 -12.50 -18.81
N GLU A 235 -7.10 -13.44 -18.11
CA GLU A 235 -6.31 -13.15 -16.91
C GLU A 235 -5.10 -12.25 -17.21
N SER A 236 -4.38 -12.51 -18.30
CA SER A 236 -3.29 -11.64 -18.78
C SER A 236 -3.76 -10.20 -18.99
N ASP A 237 -4.91 -10.00 -19.62
CA ASP A 237 -5.45 -8.67 -19.88
C ASP A 237 -5.98 -7.97 -18.62
N HIS A 238 -6.58 -8.74 -17.70
CA HIS A 238 -6.98 -8.24 -16.39
C HIS A 238 -5.77 -7.70 -15.60
N PHE A 239 -4.70 -8.49 -15.50
CA PHE A 239 -3.48 -8.09 -14.78
C PHE A 239 -2.74 -6.92 -15.44
N LYS A 240 -2.68 -6.89 -16.78
CA LYS A 240 -2.14 -5.75 -17.54
C LYS A 240 -2.90 -4.47 -17.24
N THR A 241 -4.23 -4.57 -17.23
CA THR A 241 -5.12 -3.41 -16.99
C THR A 241 -4.92 -2.88 -15.57
N SER A 242 -4.95 -3.77 -14.57
CA SER A 242 -4.69 -3.42 -13.18
C SER A 242 -3.30 -2.78 -12.99
N HIS A 243 -2.25 -3.35 -13.61
CA HIS A 243 -0.91 -2.80 -13.55
C HIS A 243 -0.84 -1.39 -14.17
N LYS A 244 -1.42 -1.19 -15.36
CA LYS A 244 -1.47 0.13 -16.02
C LYS A 244 -2.22 1.17 -15.17
N GLN A 245 -3.33 0.78 -14.54
CA GLN A 245 -4.10 1.66 -13.65
C GLN A 245 -3.26 2.06 -12.43
N SER A 246 -2.59 1.10 -11.79
CA SER A 246 -1.69 1.36 -10.65
C SER A 246 -0.55 2.31 -11.03
N MET A 247 0.11 2.06 -12.17
CA MET A 247 1.17 2.94 -12.67
C MET A 247 0.67 4.33 -13.04
N ALA A 248 -0.54 4.46 -13.58
CA ALA A 248 -1.15 5.75 -13.86
C ALA A 248 -1.43 6.56 -12.59
N GLN A 249 -1.82 5.91 -11.49
CA GLN A 249 -2.01 6.57 -10.19
C GLN A 249 -0.69 7.03 -9.55
N LYS A 250 0.42 6.30 -9.80
CA LYS A 250 1.75 6.63 -9.28
C LYS A 250 2.48 7.70 -10.09
N LYS A 251 2.01 8.05 -11.29
CA LYS A 251 2.65 9.10 -12.10
C LYS A 251 2.52 10.45 -11.38
N PRO A 252 3.64 11.17 -11.16
CA PRO A 252 3.57 12.51 -10.61
C PRO A 252 2.67 13.39 -11.48
N THR A 253 1.83 14.22 -10.85
CA THR A 253 1.13 15.28 -11.58
C THR A 253 2.19 16.11 -12.30
N PRO A 254 2.11 16.30 -13.63
CA PRO A 254 3.11 17.09 -14.34
C PRO A 254 3.16 18.48 -13.71
N LYS A 255 4.35 19.05 -13.52
CA LYS A 255 4.48 20.43 -13.05
C LYS A 255 3.87 21.40 -14.07
N PRO A 256 3.29 22.53 -13.65
CA PRO A 256 2.86 23.56 -14.58
C PRO A 256 4.06 24.16 -15.32
N THR A 257 3.86 24.51 -16.59
CA THR A 257 4.86 25.25 -17.37
C THR A 257 4.92 26.70 -16.89
N PRO A 258 6.02 27.43 -17.18
CA PRO A 258 6.09 28.86 -16.88
C PRO A 258 4.94 29.67 -17.49
N GLU A 259 4.48 29.29 -18.68
CA GLU A 259 3.33 29.93 -19.34
C GLU A 259 2.02 29.72 -18.56
N GLU A 260 1.79 28.50 -18.08
CA GLU A 260 0.62 28.17 -17.26
C GLU A 260 0.65 28.91 -15.91
N GLU A 261 1.82 29.02 -15.28
CA GLU A 261 1.98 29.80 -14.04
C GLU A 261 1.78 31.30 -14.27
N ASN A 262 2.25 31.84 -15.39
CA ASN A 262 2.06 33.25 -15.73
C ASN A 262 0.58 33.55 -15.98
N ARG A 263 -0.13 32.67 -16.70
CA ARG A 263 -1.58 32.78 -16.89
C ARG A 263 -2.35 32.69 -15.58
N LEU A 264 -1.94 31.80 -14.67
CA LEU A 264 -2.52 31.71 -13.33
C LEU A 264 -2.34 33.03 -12.55
N LYS A 265 -1.12 33.56 -12.51
CA LYS A 265 -0.79 34.80 -11.78
C LYS A 265 -1.51 36.02 -12.37
N ALA A 266 -1.69 36.08 -13.68
CA ALA A 266 -2.43 37.15 -14.34
C ALA A 266 -3.90 37.24 -13.89
N GLY A 267 -4.48 36.12 -13.44
CA GLY A 267 -5.85 36.07 -12.95
C GLY A 267 -6.04 36.43 -11.46
N PHE A 268 -4.96 36.64 -10.69
CA PHE A 268 -5.06 36.94 -9.25
C PHE A 268 -5.83 38.24 -8.96
N PRO A 269 -5.57 39.38 -9.62
CA PRO A 269 -6.25 40.63 -9.28
C PRO A 269 -7.77 40.54 -9.43
N ALA A 270 -8.25 39.89 -10.49
CA ALA A 270 -9.68 39.70 -10.73
C ALA A 270 -10.32 38.79 -9.67
N LEU A 271 -9.62 37.72 -9.26
CA LEU A 271 -10.10 36.81 -8.23
C LEU A 271 -10.08 37.45 -6.82
N GLU A 272 -9.06 38.26 -6.52
CA GLU A 272 -8.96 39.04 -5.27
C GLU A 272 -10.12 40.02 -5.15
N GLN A 273 -10.43 40.75 -6.23
CA GLN A 273 -11.58 41.65 -6.28
C GLN A 273 -12.91 40.90 -6.11
N GLN A 274 -13.07 39.75 -6.78
CA GLN A 274 -14.27 38.92 -6.69
C GLN A 274 -14.47 38.35 -5.27
N MET A 275 -13.39 38.02 -4.57
CA MET A 275 -13.41 37.43 -3.23
C MET A 275 -13.30 38.47 -2.09
N GLU A 276 -13.30 39.76 -2.42
CA GLU A 276 -13.10 40.87 -1.48
C GLU A 276 -11.84 40.69 -0.62
N LEU A 277 -10.73 40.27 -1.25
CA LEU A 277 -9.43 40.10 -0.62
C LEU A 277 -8.54 41.33 -0.86
N GLU A 278 -7.55 41.52 0.01
CA GLU A 278 -6.53 42.55 -0.18
C GLU A 278 -5.70 42.25 -1.43
N GLY A 279 -5.36 43.28 -2.21
CA GLY A 279 -4.59 43.13 -3.44
C GLY A 279 -3.20 42.54 -3.17
N GLY A 280 -2.82 41.52 -3.92
CA GLY A 280 -1.56 40.79 -3.73
C GLY A 280 -1.57 39.77 -2.58
N SER A 281 -2.74 39.45 -2.01
CA SER A 281 -2.86 38.46 -0.94
C SER A 281 -2.82 37.01 -1.43
N LEU A 282 -3.03 36.74 -2.72
CA LEU A 282 -2.98 35.39 -3.30
C LEU A 282 -1.59 34.98 -3.78
N SER A 283 -1.18 33.75 -3.42
CA SER A 283 0.07 33.16 -3.91
C SER A 283 -0.09 31.68 -4.29
N PHE A 284 0.57 31.25 -5.37
CA PHE A 284 0.55 29.85 -5.81
C PHE A 284 1.45 28.98 -4.92
N THR A 285 0.91 27.89 -4.37
CA THR A 285 1.66 27.03 -3.42
C THR A 285 2.59 26.02 -4.10
N GLY A 286 2.58 25.95 -5.44
CA GLY A 286 3.26 24.92 -6.21
C GLY A 286 2.46 23.62 -6.35
N LYS A 287 1.33 23.47 -5.63
CA LYS A 287 0.52 22.24 -5.69
C LYS A 287 -0.53 22.30 -6.79
N THR A 288 -0.61 21.21 -7.55
CA THR A 288 -1.61 21.06 -8.62
C THR A 288 -2.35 19.73 -8.52
N LYS A 289 -3.58 19.68 -9.05
CA LYS A 289 -4.40 18.48 -9.17
C LYS A 289 -4.91 18.35 -10.61
N GLY A 290 -5.05 17.12 -11.11
CA GLY A 290 -5.63 16.84 -12.43
C GLY A 290 -4.61 16.83 -13.59
N THR A 291 -5.10 16.53 -14.79
CA THR A 291 -4.29 16.54 -16.02
C THR A 291 -4.07 17.98 -16.51
N ALA A 292 -3.10 18.22 -17.39
CA ALA A 292 -2.80 19.56 -17.92
C ALA A 292 -4.06 20.31 -18.42
N ALA A 293 -4.94 19.64 -19.17
CA ALA A 293 -6.17 20.23 -19.71
C ALA A 293 -7.25 20.56 -18.66
N LYS A 294 -7.18 19.98 -17.46
CA LYS A 294 -8.15 20.18 -16.35
C LYS A 294 -7.43 20.51 -15.05
N ARG A 295 -6.26 21.14 -15.16
CA ARG A 295 -5.38 21.36 -14.01
C ARG A 295 -6.01 22.37 -13.07
N LYS A 296 -5.94 22.05 -11.79
CA LYS A 296 -6.34 22.88 -10.67
C LYS A 296 -5.11 23.28 -9.89
N TYR A 297 -5.10 24.50 -9.37
CA TYR A 297 -3.98 25.11 -8.68
C TYR A 297 -4.41 25.45 -7.26
N GLU A 298 -3.56 25.16 -6.28
CA GLU A 298 -3.79 25.57 -4.90
C GLU A 298 -3.16 26.95 -4.68
N LEU A 299 -3.97 27.90 -4.20
CA LEU A 299 -3.53 29.22 -3.81
C LEU A 299 -3.61 29.37 -2.30
N ALA A 300 -2.61 29.99 -1.69
CA ALA A 300 -2.64 30.44 -0.30
C ALA A 300 -3.14 31.88 -0.23
N ILE A 301 -3.94 32.16 0.80
CA ILE A 301 -4.44 33.51 1.11
C ILE A 301 -3.62 34.05 2.29
N THR A 302 -2.82 35.07 2.03
CA THR A 302 -2.00 35.76 3.03
C THR A 302 -2.88 36.34 4.14
N GLY A 303 -2.44 36.23 5.40
CA GLY A 303 -3.16 36.77 6.56
C GLY A 303 -4.36 35.95 7.04
N LYS A 304 -4.73 34.87 6.37
CA LYS A 304 -5.79 33.94 6.82
C LYS A 304 -5.21 32.59 7.18
N THR A 305 -5.53 32.08 8.38
CA THR A 305 -5.14 30.75 8.84
C THR A 305 -6.38 29.88 9.14
N THR A 306 -6.19 28.57 9.11
CA THR A 306 -7.16 27.60 9.64
C THR A 306 -7.08 27.57 11.17
N ALA A 307 -8.05 26.94 11.83
CA ALA A 307 -8.06 26.78 13.29
C ALA A 307 -6.78 26.12 13.84
N ASP A 308 -6.07 25.36 13.00
CA ASP A 308 -4.81 24.69 13.32
C ASP A 308 -3.56 25.53 13.01
N GLY A 309 -3.72 26.83 12.70
CA GLY A 309 -2.62 27.75 12.42
C GLY A 309 -1.97 27.65 11.03
N LYS A 310 -2.52 26.83 10.11
CA LYS A 310 -1.99 26.69 8.74
C LYS A 310 -2.55 27.76 7.81
N PRO A 311 -1.81 28.24 6.80
CA PRO A 311 -2.33 29.17 5.79
C PRO A 311 -3.61 28.62 5.16
N LYS A 312 -4.66 29.45 5.09
CA LYS A 312 -5.92 29.07 4.44
C LYS A 312 -5.66 28.99 2.92
N THR A 313 -5.98 27.85 2.33
CA THR A 313 -5.82 27.63 0.89
C THR A 313 -7.16 27.48 0.18
N ILE A 314 -7.15 27.78 -1.12
CA ILE A 314 -8.26 27.58 -2.05
C ILE A 314 -7.76 26.85 -3.30
N TRP A 315 -8.64 26.09 -3.95
CA TRP A 315 -8.35 25.48 -5.24
C TRP A 315 -9.03 26.26 -6.35
N VAL A 316 -8.29 26.58 -7.41
CA VAL A 316 -8.80 27.30 -8.58
C VAL A 316 -8.49 26.55 -9.88
N GLY A 317 -9.35 26.71 -10.88
CA GLY A 317 -9.04 26.37 -12.27
C GLY A 317 -8.87 27.63 -13.12
N VAL A 318 -8.23 27.49 -14.29
CA VAL A 318 -8.04 28.59 -15.26
C VAL A 318 -8.94 28.33 -16.46
N ASN A 319 -9.79 29.30 -16.79
CA ASN A 319 -10.63 29.27 -17.98
C ASN A 319 -9.80 29.52 -19.25
N LYS A 320 -10.38 29.22 -20.42
CA LYS A 320 -9.70 29.44 -21.71
C LYS A 320 -9.30 30.90 -21.92
N ASP A 321 -10.10 31.83 -21.42
CA ASP A 321 -9.88 33.28 -21.45
C ASP A 321 -8.86 33.78 -20.41
N GLY A 322 -8.33 32.90 -19.55
CA GLY A 322 -7.37 33.24 -18.51
C GLY A 322 -7.99 33.65 -17.17
N THR A 323 -9.31 33.74 -17.06
CA THR A 323 -9.99 34.02 -15.79
C THR A 323 -9.92 32.82 -14.84
N LEU A 324 -9.92 33.08 -13.53
CA LEU A 324 -9.90 32.03 -12.51
C LEU A 324 -11.30 31.70 -12.03
N PHE A 325 -11.57 30.43 -11.79
CA PHE A 325 -12.80 29.98 -11.15
C PHE A 325 -12.48 29.13 -9.91
N LEU A 326 -13.27 29.33 -8.85
CA LEU A 326 -13.14 28.54 -7.63
C LEU A 326 -13.62 27.12 -7.87
N VAL A 327 -12.83 26.16 -7.36
CA VAL A 327 -13.21 24.75 -7.36
C VAL A 327 -13.83 24.45 -6.01
N GLU A 328 -15.14 24.22 -5.99
CA GLU A 328 -15.79 23.63 -4.83
C GLU A 328 -15.21 22.22 -4.60
N GLU A 329 -14.50 22.04 -3.48
CA GLU A 329 -14.20 20.70 -3.00
C GLU A 329 -15.51 20.07 -2.54
N LYS A 330 -16.10 19.21 -3.37
CA LYS A 330 -16.99 18.18 -2.84
C LYS A 330 -16.19 17.44 -1.77
N LYS A 331 -16.64 17.51 -0.51
CA LYS A 331 -16.08 16.73 0.60
C LYS A 331 -15.76 15.34 0.04
N PRO A 332 -14.53 14.83 0.21
CA PRO A 332 -14.22 13.49 -0.23
C PRO A 332 -15.29 12.60 0.38
N LYS A 333 -16.02 11.83 -0.47
CA LYS A 333 -16.74 10.67 0.04
C LYS A 333 -15.74 9.95 0.94
N PRO A 334 -16.13 9.54 2.17
CA PRO A 334 -15.23 8.80 3.03
C PRO A 334 -14.58 7.76 2.15
N LYS A 335 -13.24 7.75 2.13
CA LYS A 335 -12.52 6.62 1.54
C LYS A 335 -13.11 5.43 2.29
N ALA A 336 -14.00 4.68 1.63
CA ALA A 336 -14.25 3.30 2.02
C ALA A 336 -12.85 2.74 2.14
N GLY A 337 -12.49 2.36 3.37
CA GLY A 337 -11.14 2.01 3.71
C GLY A 337 -10.59 1.13 2.60
N GLY A 338 -9.47 1.53 2.03
CA GLY A 338 -8.57 0.57 1.42
C GLY A 338 -8.01 -0.31 2.53
N GLY A 339 -8.89 -0.98 3.27
CA GLY A 339 -8.58 -2.26 3.83
C GLY A 339 -8.43 -3.14 2.61
N THR A 340 -7.20 -3.51 2.32
CA THR A 340 -6.95 -4.87 1.88
C THR A 340 -7.56 -5.79 2.94
N THR A 341 -8.87 -6.03 2.85
CA THR A 341 -9.38 -7.32 3.25
C THR A 341 -8.79 -8.29 2.25
N GLU A 342 -7.58 -8.78 2.55
CA GLU A 342 -7.29 -10.18 2.32
C GLU A 342 -8.42 -10.95 3.02
N GLN A 343 -9.50 -11.22 2.28
CA GLN A 343 -10.33 -12.36 2.60
C GLN A 343 -9.64 -13.55 1.97
N PRO A 344 -9.11 -14.51 2.75
CA PRO A 344 -8.79 -15.82 2.24
C PRO A 344 -10.12 -16.55 2.08
N ASN A 345 -10.86 -16.27 1.00
CA ASN A 345 -12.06 -17.05 0.66
C ASN A 345 -11.84 -17.74 -0.68
N PHE A 346 -11.07 -18.83 -0.61
CA PHE A 346 -11.02 -19.86 -1.63
C PHE A 346 -12.42 -20.44 -1.81
N GLY A 347 -13.06 -20.13 -2.94
CA GLY A 347 -14.38 -20.63 -3.26
C GLY A 347 -14.70 -20.45 -4.74
N ILE A 348 -14.18 -21.37 -5.56
CA ILE A 348 -14.61 -21.53 -6.96
C ILE A 348 -16.10 -21.86 -6.94
N LYS A 349 -16.95 -20.92 -7.35
CA LYS A 349 -18.36 -21.20 -7.64
C LYS A 349 -18.43 -21.93 -8.98
N HIS A 350 -18.68 -23.23 -8.94
CA HIS A 350 -19.17 -23.97 -10.11
C HIS A 350 -20.51 -23.36 -10.55
N LYS A 351 -20.54 -22.77 -11.75
CA LYS A 351 -21.81 -22.51 -12.44
C LYS A 351 -22.11 -23.70 -13.33
N ASN A 352 -23.24 -24.32 -13.01
CA ASN A 352 -23.91 -25.40 -13.72
C ASN A 352 -23.92 -25.20 -15.24
N GLN A 353 -23.53 -26.25 -15.96
CA GLN A 353 -24.03 -26.58 -17.29
C GLN A 353 -25.49 -27.03 -17.20
N PRO A 354 -26.34 -26.76 -18.20
CA PRO A 354 -27.20 -27.78 -18.76
C PRO A 354 -26.43 -28.72 -19.68
#